data_AF-A0A538QMP7-F1
#
_entry.id   AF-A0A538QMP7-F1
#
_cell.length_a   1.000
_cell.length_b   1.000
_cell.length_c   1.000
_cell.angle_alpha   90.00
_cell.angle_beta   90.00
_cell.angle_gamma   90.00
#
_symmetry.space_group_name_H-M   'P 1'
#
loop_
_entity.id
_entity.type
_entity.pdbx_description
1 polymer ?
#
loop_
_entity_poly.entity_id
_entity_poly.type
_entity_poly.pdbx_seq_one_letter_code
_entity_poly.pdbx_strand_id
1 'polypeptide(L)' 'MNQHGKPPLGTRVAIRIAPDGKARNITLAPETTDAALATCIKGVFRDAAFPQGKDHDLEVTLN' A
#
# COMPACT_ATOMS: atom_id res chain seq x y z
N MET A 1 -13.78 18.63 0.26
CA MET A 1 -13.57 18.13 1.64
C MET A 1 -12.47 17.08 1.57
N ASN A 2 -11.21 17.47 1.81
CA ASN A 2 -10.06 16.59 1.68
C ASN A 2 -9.77 15.90 3.02
N GLN A 3 -10.73 15.13 3.52
CA GLN A 3 -10.45 14.21 4.63
C GLN A 3 -9.99 12.88 4.05
N HIS A 4 -8.77 12.86 3.50
CA HIS A 4 -8.03 11.60 3.45
C HIS A 4 -7.72 11.27 4.90
N GLY A 5 -8.46 10.32 5.48
CA GLY A 5 -8.27 9.90 6.87
C GLY A 5 -6.80 9.57 7.14
N LYS A 6 -6.34 9.78 8.37
CA LYS A 6 -5.02 9.27 8.76
C LYS A 6 -5.16 7.78 9.05
N PRO A 7 -4.36 6.90 8.42
CA PRO A 7 -4.38 5.49 8.77
C PRO A 7 -4.02 5.34 10.24
N PRO A 8 -4.66 4.40 10.96
CA PRO A 8 -4.29 4.10 12.34
C PRO A 8 -2.78 3.85 12.45
N LEU A 9 -2.19 4.29 13.55
CA LEU A 9 -0.79 3.97 13.84
C LEU A 9 -0.62 2.45 13.89
N GLY A 10 0.47 1.97 13.29
CA GLY A 10 0.72 0.54 13.17
C GLY A 10 -0.01 -0.14 12.01
N THR A 11 -0.67 0.62 11.13
CA THR A 11 -1.21 0.07 9.87
C THR A 11 -0.05 -0.49 9.05
N ARG A 12 -0.12 -1.77 8.73
CA ARG A 12 0.82 -2.47 7.86
C ARG A 12 0.28 -2.47 6.44
N VAL A 13 1.13 -2.09 5.50
CA VAL A 13 0.87 -2.20 4.07
C VAL A 13 1.83 -3.23 3.51
N ALA A 14 1.30 -4.34 3.00
CA ALA A 14 2.11 -5.35 2.32
C ALA A 14 1.87 -5.27 0.82
N ILE A 15 2.96 -5.17 0.06
CA ILE A 15 2.95 -4.92 -1.38
C ILE A 15 3.78 -5.99 -2.07
N ARG A 16 3.18 -6.73 -3.00
CA ARG A 16 3.91 -7.61 -3.90
C ARG A 16 4.30 -6.86 -5.16
N ILE A 17 5.61 -6.75 -5.41
CA ILE A 17 6.18 -6.06 -6.56
C ILE A 17 6.62 -7.10 -7.58
N ALA A 18 6.11 -6.96 -8.81
CA ALA A 18 6.49 -7.83 -9.92
C ALA A 18 7.84 -7.41 -10.53
N PRO A 19 8.47 -8.28 -11.35
CA PRO A 19 9.75 -8.00 -12.00
C PRO A 19 9.80 -6.71 -12.84
N ASP A 20 8.65 -6.30 -13.37
CA ASP A 20 8.45 -5.08 -14.14
C ASP A 20 8.44 -3.80 -13.28
N GLY A 21 8.61 -3.93 -11.95
CA GLY A 21 8.58 -2.84 -10.98
C GLY A 21 7.15 -2.38 -10.65
N LYS A 22 6.11 -3.12 -11.06
CA LYS A 22 4.71 -2.78 -10.77
C LYS A 22 4.19 -3.52 -9.55
N ALA A 23 3.44 -2.82 -8.70
CA ALA A 23 2.69 -3.44 -7.61
C ALA A 23 1.54 -4.30 -8.15
N ARG A 24 1.46 -5.56 -7.71
CA ARG A 24 0.43 -6.53 -8.11
C ARG A 24 -0.59 -6.80 -7.02
N ASN A 25 -0.14 -6.91 -5.78
CA ASN A 25 -1.03 -7.11 -4.63
C ASN A 25 -0.70 -6.07 -3.56
N ILE A 26 -1.70 -5.38 -3.04
CA ILE A 26 -1.54 -4.38 -1.97
C ILE A 26 -2.59 -4.68 -0.91
N THR A 27 -2.15 -5.12 0.26
CA THR A 27 -3.01 -5.42 1.41
C THR A 27 -2.71 -4.46 2.54
N LEU A 28 -3.74 -4.17 3.35
CA LEU A 28 -3.62 -3.32 4.53
C LEU A 28 -4.12 -4.11 5.74
N ALA A 29 -3.39 -4.02 6.85
CA ALA A 29 -3.77 -4.62 8.13
C ALA A 29 -3.56 -3.61 9.28
N PRO A 30 -4.47 -3.52 10.26
CA PRO A 30 -5.72 -4.29 10.36
C PRO A 30 -6.76 -3.86 9.30
N GLU A 31 -7.63 -4.81 8.93
CA GLU A 31 -8.70 -4.63 7.93
C GLU A 31 -9.76 -3.59 8.34
N THR A 32 -9.68 -3.07 9.58
CA THR A 32 -10.53 -2.00 10.11
C THR A 32 -10.21 -0.61 9.56
N THR A 33 -9.27 -0.51 8.61
CA THR A 33 -8.97 0.73 7.90
C THR A 33 -10.18 1.14 7.04
N ASP A 34 -10.60 2.39 7.15
CA ASP A 34 -11.69 2.97 6.34
C ASP A 34 -11.52 2.65 4.84
N ALA A 35 -12.61 2.30 4.16
CA ALA A 35 -12.57 1.83 2.77
C ALA A 35 -12.10 2.89 1.78
N ALA A 36 -12.45 4.17 2.01
CA ALA A 36 -11.99 5.28 1.17
C ALA A 36 -10.49 5.48 1.37
N LEU A 37 -10.03 5.45 2.62
CA LEU A 37 -8.61 5.52 2.95
C LEU A 37 -7.81 4.35 2.35
N ALA A 38 -8.28 3.12 2.50
CA ALA A 38 -7.65 1.94 1.93
C ALA A 38 -7.54 2.06 0.39
N THR A 39 -8.56 2.61 -0.26
CA THR A 39 -8.53 2.89 -1.70
C THR A 39 -7.47 3.94 -2.06
N CYS A 40 -7.38 5.03 -1.31
CA CYS A 40 -6.37 6.06 -1.52
C CYS A 40 -4.95 5.50 -1.37
N ILE A 41 -4.67 4.76 -0.29
CA ILE A 41 -3.35 4.17 -0.04
C ILE A 41 -2.98 3.18 -1.15
N LYS A 42 -3.91 2.30 -1.55
CA LYS A 42 -3.71 1.37 -2.68
C LYS A 42 -3.43 2.11 -3.99
N GLY A 43 -4.08 3.25 -4.23
CA GLY A 43 -3.80 4.09 -5.41
C GLY A 43 -2.37 4.62 -5.43
N VAL A 44 -1.93 5.23 -4.33
CA VAL A 44 -0.55 5.76 -4.21
C VAL A 44 0.49 4.69 -4.50
N PHE A 45 0.38 3.51 -3.88
CA PHE A 45 1.34 2.42 -4.09
C PHE A 45 1.19 1.72 -5.45
N ARG A 46 0.03 1.81 -6.11
CA ARG A 46 -0.14 1.29 -7.47
C ARG A 46 0.59 2.15 -8.50
N ASP A 47 0.57 3.47 -8.32
CA ASP A 47 1.18 4.43 -9.24
C ASP A 47 2.67 4.69 -8.91
N ALA A 48 3.16 4.19 -7.78
CA ALA A 48 4.55 4.27 -7.40
C ALA A 48 5.46 3.44 -8.33
N ALA A 49 6.64 3.97 -8.64
CA ALA A 49 7.68 3.26 -9.36
C ALA A 49 8.57 2.50 -8.37
N PHE A 50 8.59 1.17 -8.48
CA PHE A 50 9.48 0.32 -7.69
C PHE A 50 10.68 -0.15 -8.52
N PRO A 51 11.82 -0.47 -7.87
CA PRO A 51 12.96 -1.09 -8.55
C PRO A 51 12.54 -2.35 -9.29
N GLN A 52 12.96 -2.46 -10.55
CA GLN A 52 12.78 -3.67 -11.35
C GLN A 52 13.71 -4.77 -10.85
N GLY A 53 13.31 -6.03 -11.01
CA GLY A 53 14.10 -7.14 -10.50
C GLY A 53 13.34 -8.46 -10.45
N LYS A 54 13.48 -9.19 -9.35
CA LYS A 54 12.66 -10.39 -9.09
C LYS A 54 11.40 -10.01 -8.34
N ASP A 55 10.40 -10.89 -8.36
CA ASP A 55 9.27 -10.80 -7.43
C ASP A 55 9.80 -10.63 -6.00
N HIS A 56 9.33 -9.58 -5.32
CA HIS A 56 9.64 -9.35 -3.92
C HIS A 56 8.45 -8.70 -3.21
N ASP A 57 8.37 -8.97 -1.92
CA ASP A 57 7.35 -8.39 -1.05
C ASP A 57 7.97 -7.23 -0.26
N LEU A 58 7.25 -6.11 -0.19
CA LEU A 58 7.59 -4.94 0.60
C LEU A 58 6.54 -4.76 1.70
N GLU A 59 6.98 -4.68 2.94
CA GLU A 59 6.12 -4.35 4.08
C GLU A 59 6.50 -2.97 4.64
N VAL A 60 5.50 -2.11 4.77
CA VAL A 60 5.63 -0.77 5.33
C VAL A 60 4.69 -0.64 6.52
N THR A 61 5.21 -0.22 7.67
CA THR A 61 4.38 0.16 8.81
C THR A 61 4.24 1.68 8.85
N LEU A 62 2.99 2.15 8.89
CA LEU A 62 2.68 3.58 8.98
C LEU A 62 2.75 4.00 10.45
N ASN A 63 3.63 4.96 10.73
CA ASN A 63 3.88 5.57 12.05
C ASN A 63 3.48 7.05 12.05
#